data_AF-A0A940Z3B4-F1
#
_entry.id   AF-A0A940Z3B4-F1
#
_cell.length_a   1.000
_cell.length_b   1.000
_cell.length_c   1.000
_cell.angle_alpha   90.00
_cell.angle_beta   90.00
_cell.angle_gamma   90.00
#
_symmetry.space_group_name_H-M   'P 1'
#
loop_
_entity.id
_entity.type
_entity.pdbx_description
1 polymer ?
#
loop_
_entity_poly.entity_id
_entity_poly.type
_entity_poly.pdbx_seq_one_letter_code
_entity_poly.pdbx_strand_id
1 'polypeptide(L)' 'MKVRTGLKVGNGLGDTVADLAHLTGMDQLAKTYEQVTGNSCGCKERQDKLNQLFQFSIPRVG' A
#
# COMPACT_ATOMS: atom_id res chain seq x y z
N MET A 1 11.98 22.84 -2.96
CA MET A 1 10.53 22.56 -3.01
C MET A 1 10.24 21.46 -1.98
N LYS A 2 9.47 21.75 -0.94
CA LYS A 2 9.03 20.72 0.02
C LYS A 2 7.82 20.05 -0.61
N VAL A 3 8.06 18.99 -1.39
CA VAL A 3 6.99 18.09 -1.83
C VAL A 3 6.51 17.41 -0.55
N ARG A 4 5.52 18.02 0.12
CA ARG A 4 4.76 17.37 1.18
C ARG A 4 3.84 16.38 0.48
N THR A 5 4.42 15.28 0.00
CA THR A 5 3.65 14.15 -0.48
C THR A 5 2.74 13.73 0.67
N GLY A 6 1.43 13.65 0.44
CA GLY A 6 0.46 13.13 1.40
C GLY A 6 0.62 11.63 1.69
N LEU A 7 1.77 11.04 1.31
CA LEU A 7 2.16 9.68 1.65
C LEU A 7 2.31 9.58 3.17
N LYS A 8 1.52 8.71 3.78
CA LYS A 8 1.81 8.27 5.14
C LYS A 8 2.92 7.26 5.03
N VAL A 9 4.03 7.52 5.70
CA VAL A 9 5.07 6.51 5.82
C VAL A 9 4.55 5.47 6.81
N GLY A 10 4.00 4.37 6.28
CA GLY A 10 3.53 3.25 7.07
C GLY A 10 4.69 2.45 7.68
N ASN A 11 4.38 1.24 8.15
CA ASN A 11 5.35 0.39 8.83
C ASN A 11 6.35 -0.28 7.86
N GLY A 12 6.09 -0.26 6.54
CA GLY A 12 6.99 -0.82 5.53
C GLY A 12 6.65 -0.44 4.07
N LEU A 13 7.34 -1.08 3.11
CA LEU A 13 7.14 -0.83 1.68
C LEU A 13 5.71 -1.14 1.22
N GLY A 14 5.07 -2.16 1.79
CA GLY A 14 3.71 -2.54 1.45
C GLY A 14 2.73 -1.39 1.69
N ASP A 15 2.85 -0.69 2.81
CA ASP A 15 2.02 0.47 3.13
C ASP A 15 2.27 1.64 2.16
N THR A 16 3.51 1.85 1.74
CA THR A 16 3.87 2.88 0.77
C THR A 16 3.23 2.61 -0.60
N VAL A 17 3.29 1.35 -1.04
CA VAL A 17 2.67 0.92 -2.30
C VAL A 17 1.15 1.03 -2.21
N ALA A 18 0.54 0.66 -1.08
CA ALA A 18 -0.89 0.80 -0.86
C ALA A 18 -1.33 2.27 -0.90
N ASP A 19 -0.61 3.17 -0.23
CA ASP A 19 -0.89 4.61 -0.26
C ASP A 19 -0.75 5.18 -1.68
N LEU A 20 0.29 4.80 -2.42
CA LEU A 20 0.47 5.21 -3.81
C LEU A 20 -0.64 4.66 -4.72
N ALA A 21 -1.02 3.39 -4.55
CA ALA A 21 -2.11 2.77 -5.29
C ALA A 21 -3.45 3.46 -5.00
N HIS A 22 -3.67 3.89 -3.76
CA HIS A 22 -4.84 4.64 -3.35
C HIS A 22 -4.89 6.03 -4.00
N LEU A 23 -3.78 6.77 -3.90
CA LEU A 23 -3.65 8.13 -4.44
C LEU A 23 -3.76 8.17 -5.97
N THR A 24 -3.33 7.09 -6.65
CA THR A 24 -3.40 6.96 -8.11
C THR A 24 -4.70 6.29 -8.59
N GLY A 25 -5.55 5.81 -7.68
CA GLY A 25 -6.82 5.17 -8.01
C GLY A 25 -6.72 3.71 -8.48
N MET A 26 -5.54 3.08 -8.38
CA MET A 26 -5.32 1.68 -8.77
C MET A 26 -6.09 0.68 -7.90
N ASP A 27 -6.41 1.03 -6.65
CA ASP A 27 -7.28 0.23 -5.78
C ASP A 27 -8.65 -0.04 -6.40
N GLN A 28 -9.17 0.91 -7.18
CA GLN A 28 -10.47 0.76 -7.85
C GLN A 28 -10.37 -0.28 -8.96
N LEU A 29 -9.28 -0.27 -9.72
CA LEU A 29 -9.03 -1.27 -10.77
C LEU A 29 -8.94 -2.67 -10.16
N ALA A 30 -8.21 -2.82 -9.06
CA ALA A 30 -8.11 -4.10 -8.35
C ALA A 30 -9.49 -4.59 -7.88
N LYS A 31 -10.31 -3.72 -7.28
CA LYS A 31 -11.68 -4.06 -6.86
C LYS A 31 -12.56 -4.47 -8.05
N THR A 32 -12.51 -3.74 -9.15
CA THR A 32 -13.29 -4.10 -10.35
C THR A 32 -12.83 -5.44 -10.92
N TYR A 33 -11.53 -5.73 -10.90
CA TYR A 33 -10.99 -7.02 -11.32
C TYR A 33 -11.49 -8.16 -10.43
N GLU A 34 -11.51 -7.98 -9.11
CA GLU A 34 -12.06 -8.96 -8.18
C GLU A 34 -13.55 -9.23 -8.46
N GLN A 35 -14.33 -8.17 -8.70
CA GLN A 35 -15.75 -8.29 -9.02
C GLN A 35 -16.01 -9.02 -10.34
N VAL A 36 -15.21 -8.76 -11.38
CA VAL A 36 -15.39 -9.34 -12.71
C VAL A 36 -14.89 -10.79 -12.76
N THR A 37 -13.76 -11.08 -12.10
CA THR A 37 -13.14 -12.41 -12.18
C THR A 37 -13.54 -13.35 -11.05
N GLY A 38 -14.12 -12.83 -9.96
CA GLY A 38 -14.39 -13.59 -8.75
C GLY A 38 -13.15 -14.03 -7.97
N ASN A 39 -11.95 -13.67 -8.44
CA ASN A 39 -10.68 -13.99 -7.77
C ASN A 39 -10.29 -12.83 -6.85
N SER A 40 -9.92 -13.11 -5.60
CA SER A 40 -9.36 -12.07 -4.75
C SER A 40 -8.00 -11.61 -5.28
N CYS A 41 -7.81 -10.30 -5.33
CA CYS A 41 -6.53 -9.61 -5.54
C CYS A 41 -5.49 -10.10 -4.51
N GLY A 42 -5.93 -10.41 -3.28
CA GLY A 42 -5.03 -10.64 -2.16
C GLY A 42 -4.26 -9.37 -1.78
N CYS A 43 -4.78 -8.19 -2.12
CA CYS A 43 -4.13 -6.89 -1.96
C CYS A 43 -3.59 -6.69 -0.52
N LYS A 44 -4.37 -7.09 0.49
CA LYS A 44 -3.97 -7.00 1.90
C LYS A 44 -2.85 -7.97 2.30
N GLU A 45 -2.94 -9.23 1.90
CA GLU A 45 -1.89 -10.22 2.18
C GLU A 45 -0.56 -9.83 1.50
N ARG A 46 -0.63 -9.31 0.26
CA ARG A 46 0.54 -8.81 -0.47
C ARG A 46 1.18 -7.62 0.26
N GLN A 47 0.37 -6.67 0.69
CA GLN A 47 0.81 -5.52 1.50
C GLN A 47 1.51 -5.99 2.78
N ASP A 48 0.89 -6.91 3.53
CA ASP A 48 1.44 -7.37 4.80
C ASP A 48 2.73 -8.18 4.61
N LYS A 49 2.82 -9.04 3.58
CA LYS A 49 4.08 -9.71 3.20
C LYS A 49 5.17 -8.72 2.83
N LEU A 50 4.85 -7.70 2.04
CA LEU A 50 5.80 -6.65 1.67
C LEU A 50 6.29 -5.86 2.89
N ASN A 51 5.40 -5.59 3.84
CA ASN A 51 5.75 -4.94 5.10
C ASN A 51 6.64 -5.82 5.99
N GLN A 52 6.39 -7.13 6.02
CA GLN A 52 7.22 -8.08 6.77
C GLN A 52 8.62 -8.21 6.18
N LEU A 53 8.72 -8.27 4.84
CA LEU A 53 10.00 -8.41 4.13
C LEU A 53 10.80 -7.11 4.12
N PHE A 54 10.11 -5.97 4.00
CA PHE A 54 10.72 -4.66 3.88
C PHE A 54 10.09 -3.67 4.88
N GLN A 55 10.30 -3.98 6.15
CA GLN A 55 9.89 -3.12 7.24
C GLN A 55 10.77 -1.87 7.25
N PHE A 56 10.16 -0.70 7.44
CA PHE A 56 10.92 0.51 7.66
C PHE A 56 11.33 0.61 9.12
N SER A 57 12.64 0.64 9.36
CA SER A 57 13.24 0.97 10.66
C SER A 57 13.21 2.47 10.87
N ILE A 58 12.00 3.04 10.93
CA ILE A 58 11.82 4.41 11.38
C ILE A 58 11.72 4.33 12.90
N PRO A 59 12.67 4.91 13.66
CA PRO A 59 12.45 5.07 15.09
C PRO A 59 11.17 5.88 15.23
N ARG A 60 10.12 5.28 15.81
CA ARG A 60 8.98 6.08 16.26
C ARG A 60 9.50 7.00 17.35
N VAL A 61 9.89 8.21 16.96
CA VAL A 61 10.10 9.29 17.92
C VAL A 61 8.70 9.64 18.40
N GLY A 62 8.31 8.99 19.50
CA GLY A 62 7.13 9.34 20.28
C GLY A 62 7.36 10.64 21.02
#